data_AF-A0A7L0HGQ7-F1
#
_entry.id   AF-A0A7L0HGQ7-F1
#
_cell.length_a   1.000
_cell.length_b   1.000
_cell.length_c   1.000
_cell.angle_alpha   90.00
_cell.angle_beta   90.00
_cell.angle_gamma   90.00
#
_symmetry.space_group_name_H-M   'P 1'
#
loop_
_entity.id
_entity.type
_entity.pdbx_description
1 polymer ?
#
loop_
_entity_poly.entity_id
_entity_poly.type
_entity_poly.pdbx_seq_one_letter_code
_entity_poly.pdbx_strand_id
1 'polypeptide(L)'
;QVYKGLDIITNKVSPQEQRLCRHHMISFVDPLVSNYTVVDFRDKAVALISYIFARDKIPIVVGGTNYYIESLLWKVLINTKEKANTAPGTVTDRKVELEQLDSVELHRRLSQVDPEMAAKLHPNDKRKVARSLQVFEETGIPHSEILHQQQEEEGGGPLGGPLKYPHSCILWLHADQAALDQWLEKRVDDMLAAGLLEELRDFHRRYNQEKVAENRQDYQHGIFQSIGFKEFHEYLINEGNCSPETSTLLLQKGIQALKQVTKRYARRQNKWVRNRFLRRPGPNVPPVYSLEVSDLLRWEENVLKPALEIVESFIQGHEPPVEPVKMEYDVNENKRSHRVCELCDRVIIGDREWAAHTRSKSHLYHLKKRRKLEAAGRTAETEGDSGGAETPGEDSSV
;
A
#
# COMPACT_ATOMS: atom_id res chain seq x y z
N GLN A 1 -8.99 -3.31 12.68
CA GLN A 1 -9.34 -4.24 13.78
C GLN A 1 -8.55 -4.01 15.07
N VAL A 2 -7.32 -3.47 15.02
CA VAL A 2 -6.54 -3.19 16.24
C VAL A 2 -7.16 -2.11 17.15
N TYR A 3 -7.88 -1.15 16.57
CA TYR A 3 -8.47 0.00 17.28
C TYR A 3 -9.74 -0.35 18.06
N LYS A 4 -9.96 0.23 19.25
CA LYS A 4 -11.16 0.04 20.09
C LYS A 4 -12.40 0.77 19.54
N GLY A 5 -13.60 0.24 19.79
CA GLY A 5 -14.89 0.91 19.59
C GLY A 5 -15.30 1.22 18.14
N LEU A 6 -14.62 0.62 17.17
CA LEU A 6 -14.88 0.76 15.72
C LEU A 6 -15.09 -0.63 15.14
N ASP A 7 -16.12 -1.30 15.63
CA ASP A 7 -16.35 -2.73 15.45
C ASP A 7 -17.00 -2.99 14.09
N ILE A 8 -18.01 -2.19 13.72
CA ILE A 8 -18.73 -2.30 12.46
C ILE A 8 -17.81 -1.90 11.32
N ILE A 9 -17.26 -0.68 11.34
CA ILE A 9 -16.47 -0.17 10.21
C ILE A 9 -15.20 -0.97 9.95
N THR A 10 -14.59 -1.54 11.00
CA THR A 10 -13.41 -2.40 10.84
C THR A 10 -13.75 -3.88 10.69
N ASN A 11 -15.03 -4.20 10.53
CA ASN A 11 -15.58 -5.54 10.29
C ASN A 11 -14.97 -6.57 11.25
N LYS A 12 -15.08 -6.29 12.56
CA LYS A 12 -14.56 -7.17 13.60
C LYS A 12 -15.45 -8.39 13.75
N VAL A 13 -14.81 -9.50 14.09
CA VAL A 13 -15.47 -10.73 14.50
C VAL A 13 -16.40 -10.42 15.68
N SER A 14 -17.62 -10.95 15.65
CA SER A 14 -18.63 -10.68 16.68
C SER A 14 -18.20 -11.21 18.06
N PRO A 15 -18.75 -10.69 19.16
CA PRO A 15 -18.47 -11.23 20.49
C PRO A 15 -18.84 -12.71 20.65
N GLN A 16 -19.80 -13.21 19.87
CA GLN A 16 -20.23 -14.62 19.90
C GLN A 16 -19.17 -15.51 19.24
N GLU A 17 -18.70 -15.14 18.05
CA GLU A 17 -17.63 -15.85 17.35
C GLU A 17 -16.29 -15.77 18.10
N GLN A 18 -16.00 -14.63 18.75
CA GLN A 18 -14.81 -14.48 19.60
C GLN A 18 -14.81 -15.41 20.83
N ARG A 19 -15.95 -15.98 21.22
CA ARG A 19 -16.02 -16.99 22.30
C ARG A 19 -15.65 -18.39 21.81
N LEU A 20 -15.72 -18.66 20.50
CA LEU A 20 -15.37 -19.96 19.92
C LEU A 20 -13.87 -20.24 20.01
N CYS A 21 -13.03 -19.22 19.91
CA CYS A 21 -11.60 -19.34 20.10
C CYS A 21 -10.96 -18.04 20.61
N ARG A 22 -9.83 -18.16 21.30
CA ARG A 22 -9.13 -17.00 21.87
C ARG A 22 -8.51 -16.16 20.76
N HIS A 23 -8.99 -14.93 20.62
CA HIS A 23 -8.41 -13.95 19.72
C HIS A 23 -7.38 -13.09 20.46
N HIS A 24 -6.30 -12.76 19.76
CA HIS A 24 -5.28 -11.81 20.22
C HIS A 24 -5.27 -10.60 19.29
N MET A 25 -4.82 -9.44 19.79
CA MET A 25 -4.63 -8.22 18.99
C MET A 25 -5.88 -7.66 18.28
N ILE A 26 -7.06 -7.87 18.86
CA ILE A 26 -8.30 -7.20 18.48
C ILE A 26 -8.62 -6.13 19.54
N SER A 27 -9.06 -4.93 19.11
CA SER A 27 -9.55 -3.87 20.00
C SER A 27 -8.60 -3.51 21.17
N PHE A 28 -7.30 -3.37 20.93
CA PHE A 28 -6.32 -3.10 21.98
C PHE A 28 -5.62 -1.73 21.84
N VAL A 29 -5.70 -1.10 20.67
CA VAL A 29 -5.15 0.24 20.42
C VAL A 29 -6.26 1.25 20.59
N ASP A 30 -5.97 2.36 21.28
CA ASP A 30 -6.91 3.48 21.31
C ASP A 30 -6.95 4.17 19.93
N PRO A 31 -8.13 4.41 19.33
CA PRO A 31 -8.27 5.16 18.08
C PRO A 31 -7.54 6.50 18.04
N LEU A 32 -7.33 7.13 19.20
CA LEU A 32 -6.69 8.44 19.34
C LEU A 32 -5.16 8.35 19.30
N VAL A 33 -4.59 7.15 19.46
CA VAL A 33 -3.16 6.93 19.28
C VAL A 33 -2.82 7.04 17.79
N SER A 34 -2.16 8.14 17.44
CA SER A 34 -1.79 8.47 16.06
C SER A 34 -0.64 7.61 15.49
N ASN A 35 0.20 7.03 16.35
CA ASN A 35 1.52 6.49 15.98
C ASN A 35 1.64 4.95 16.07
N TYR A 36 0.55 4.18 15.89
CA TYR A 36 0.67 2.71 15.87
C TYR A 36 1.23 2.22 14.52
N THR A 37 2.47 1.74 14.52
CA THR A 37 3.20 1.35 13.31
C THR A 37 3.28 -0.16 13.10
N VAL A 38 3.77 -0.57 11.93
CA VAL A 38 4.07 -1.98 11.63
C VAL A 38 5.13 -2.58 12.55
N VAL A 39 6.05 -1.75 13.08
CA VAL A 39 7.08 -2.18 14.04
C VAL A 39 6.42 -2.56 15.37
N ASP A 40 5.54 -1.68 15.87
CA ASP A 40 4.81 -1.92 17.12
C ASP A 40 3.89 -3.16 17.02
N PHE A 41 3.32 -3.38 15.84
CA PHE A 41 2.58 -4.61 15.54
C PHE A 41 3.47 -5.84 15.57
N ARG A 42 4.58 -5.83 14.83
CA ARG A 42 5.53 -6.95 14.76
C ARG A 42 6.00 -7.35 16.15
N ASP A 43 6.48 -6.40 16.94
CA ASP A 43 7.10 -6.69 18.24
C ASP A 43 6.10 -7.30 19.21
N LYS A 44 4.87 -6.76 19.23
CA LYS A 44 3.78 -7.30 20.05
C LYS A 44 3.30 -8.68 19.58
N ALA A 45 3.21 -8.89 18.27
CA ALA A 45 2.77 -10.16 17.69
C ALA A 45 3.82 -11.26 17.86
N VAL A 46 5.12 -10.97 17.68
CA VAL A 46 6.22 -11.94 17.88
C VAL A 46 6.26 -12.43 19.32
N ALA A 47 6.09 -11.52 20.29
CA ALA A 47 6.00 -11.90 21.70
C ALA A 47 4.79 -12.82 21.97
N LEU A 48 3.63 -12.54 21.36
CA LEU A 48 2.44 -13.38 21.48
C LEU A 48 2.60 -14.74 20.82
N ILE A 49 3.22 -14.80 19.64
CA ILE A 49 3.53 -16.05 18.94
C ILE A 49 4.41 -16.93 19.84
N SER A 50 5.46 -16.36 20.43
CA SER A 50 6.34 -17.06 21.37
C SER A 50 5.58 -17.56 22.61
N TYR A 51 4.69 -16.73 23.17
CA TYR A 51 3.81 -17.12 24.29
C TYR A 51 2.84 -18.26 23.94
N ILE A 52 2.32 -18.28 22.71
CA ILE A 52 1.39 -19.32 22.25
C ILE A 52 2.14 -20.64 22.04
N PHE A 53 3.31 -20.60 21.40
CA PHE A 53 4.17 -21.78 21.25
C PHE A 53 4.61 -22.35 22.59
N ALA A 54 4.96 -21.52 23.57
CA ALA A 54 5.33 -21.95 24.92
C ALA A 54 4.21 -22.67 25.70
N ARG A 55 3.00 -22.74 25.13
CA ARG A 55 1.84 -23.46 25.68
C ARG A 55 1.42 -24.65 24.81
N ASP A 56 2.32 -25.10 23.92
CA ASP A 56 2.07 -26.19 22.97
C ASP A 56 0.84 -25.94 22.09
N LYS A 57 0.63 -24.68 21.70
CA LYS A 57 -0.44 -24.28 20.79
C LYS A 57 0.13 -23.72 19.50
N ILE A 58 -0.63 -23.86 18.42
CA ILE A 58 -0.28 -23.36 17.10
C ILE A 58 -0.86 -21.94 16.93
N PRO A 59 -0.02 -20.91 16.71
CA PRO A 59 -0.49 -19.57 16.40
C PRO A 59 -1.08 -19.53 14.98
N ILE A 60 -2.30 -19.00 14.86
CA ILE A 60 -2.94 -18.74 13.57
C ILE A 60 -3.06 -17.22 13.40
N VAL A 61 -2.36 -16.68 12.41
CA VAL A 61 -2.40 -15.25 12.09
C VAL A 61 -3.38 -15.02 10.96
N VAL A 62 -4.45 -14.28 11.24
CA VAL A 62 -5.51 -13.95 10.27
C VAL A 62 -5.56 -12.44 10.06
N GLY A 63 -5.56 -11.99 8.81
CA GLY A 63 -5.71 -10.57 8.51
C GLY A 63 -5.60 -10.23 7.03
N GLY A 64 -6.10 -9.05 6.68
CA GLY A 64 -6.04 -8.53 5.31
C GLY A 64 -4.83 -7.64 5.02
N THR A 65 -4.10 -7.21 6.04
CA THR A 65 -2.95 -6.31 5.90
C THR A 65 -1.70 -7.14 5.62
N ASN A 66 -1.56 -7.66 4.40
CA ASN A 66 -0.50 -8.63 4.08
C ASN A 66 0.93 -8.10 4.32
N TYR A 67 1.14 -6.78 4.21
CA TYR A 67 2.42 -6.15 4.58
C TYR A 67 2.79 -6.36 6.06
N TYR A 68 1.80 -6.44 6.96
CA TYR A 68 2.05 -6.74 8.37
C TYR A 68 2.35 -8.24 8.56
N ILE A 69 1.74 -9.12 7.77
CA ILE A 69 2.06 -10.56 7.77
C ILE A 69 3.49 -10.77 7.28
N GLU A 70 3.91 -10.04 6.24
CA GLU A 70 5.28 -10.06 5.73
C GLU A 70 6.30 -9.69 6.82
N SER A 71 6.02 -8.67 7.64
CA SER A 71 6.93 -8.27 8.71
C SER A 71 7.02 -9.27 9.87
N LEU A 72 6.04 -10.18 10.00
CA LEU A 72 6.07 -11.31 10.94
C LEU A 72 6.84 -12.50 10.39
N LEU A 73 6.77 -12.73 9.07
CA LEU A 73 7.40 -13.87 8.43
C LEU A 73 8.88 -13.62 8.18
N TRP A 74 9.27 -12.45 7.66
CA TRP A 74 10.66 -12.16 7.29
C TRP A 74 11.26 -11.01 8.08
N LYS A 75 12.59 -10.98 8.15
CA LYS A 75 13.34 -9.79 8.57
C LYS A 75 13.36 -8.76 7.44
N VAL A 76 12.34 -7.90 7.42
CA VAL A 76 12.15 -6.86 6.36
C VAL A 76 12.11 -5.43 6.89
N LEU A 77 11.91 -5.26 8.19
CA LEU A 77 11.81 -3.94 8.80
C LEU A 77 13.17 -3.51 9.35
N ILE A 78 13.57 -2.29 9.02
CA ILE A 78 14.72 -1.63 9.64
C ILE A 78 14.20 -0.87 10.85
N ASN A 79 14.56 -1.34 12.05
CA ASN A 79 14.28 -0.63 13.29
C ASN A 79 15.41 0.38 13.53
N THR A 80 15.08 1.66 13.45
CA THR A 80 16.05 2.72 13.74
C THR A 80 15.92 3.28 15.16
N LYS A 81 14.86 2.89 15.89
CA LYS A 81 14.61 3.36 17.26
C LYS A 81 15.63 2.84 18.29
N GLU A 82 16.25 1.68 18.05
CA GLU A 82 17.23 1.09 18.98
C GLU A 82 18.52 1.92 19.16
N LYS A 83 18.90 2.74 18.16
CA LYS A 83 20.05 3.65 18.28
C LYS A 83 19.71 5.00 18.93
N ALA A 84 18.43 5.34 19.10
CA ALA A 84 17.99 6.63 19.63
C ALA A 84 17.92 6.71 21.17
N ASN A 85 18.50 5.74 21.89
CA ASN A 85 18.50 5.68 23.36
C ASN A 85 19.51 6.65 24.05
N THR A 86 20.05 7.63 23.33
CA THR A 86 20.90 8.68 23.90
C THR A 86 20.27 10.07 23.73
N ALA A 87 19.13 10.31 24.38
CA ALA A 87 18.69 11.59 24.99
C ALA A 87 17.15 11.65 25.09
N PRO A 88 16.56 11.88 26.28
CA PRO A 88 15.15 12.18 26.42
C PRO A 88 14.92 13.66 26.09
N GLY A 89 14.77 13.97 24.80
CA GLY A 89 14.34 15.27 24.29
C GLY A 89 13.32 15.05 23.19
N THR A 90 12.30 15.92 23.13
CA THR A 90 11.20 15.94 22.14
C THR A 90 11.58 15.37 20.78
N VAL A 91 11.28 14.08 20.57
CA VAL A 91 11.48 13.39 19.28
C VAL A 91 10.35 13.86 18.36
N THR A 92 10.51 15.02 17.76
CA THR A 92 9.84 15.29 16.49
C THR A 92 10.31 14.18 15.56
N ASP A 93 9.41 13.30 15.13
CA ASP A 93 9.77 12.21 14.22
C ASP A 93 10.37 12.87 12.97
N ARG A 94 11.69 12.73 12.78
CA ARG A 94 12.45 13.36 11.71
C ARG A 94 11.81 13.11 10.33
N LYS A 95 11.13 11.98 10.21
CA LYS A 95 10.29 11.64 9.06
C LYS A 95 9.21 12.68 8.75
N VAL A 96 8.51 13.19 9.77
CA VAL A 96 7.43 14.18 9.61
C VAL A 96 8.00 15.50 9.09
N GLU A 97 9.17 15.91 9.57
CA GLU A 97 9.88 17.09 9.06
C GLU A 97 10.29 16.91 7.60
N LEU A 98 10.82 15.73 7.25
CA LEU A 98 11.17 15.40 5.87
C LEU A 98 9.95 15.36 4.97
N GLU A 99 8.81 14.83 5.42
CA GLU A 99 7.58 14.79 4.62
C GLU A 99 7.00 16.18 4.28
N GLN A 100 7.37 17.22 5.04
CA GLN A 100 6.98 18.61 4.75
C GLN A 100 7.78 19.23 3.59
N LEU A 101 8.92 18.64 3.22
CA LEU A 101 9.73 19.12 2.09
C LEU A 101 9.06 18.81 0.74
N ASP A 102 9.52 19.51 -0.29
CA ASP A 102 9.10 19.23 -1.65
C ASP A 102 9.58 17.85 -2.12
N SER A 103 8.76 17.16 -2.92
CA SER A 103 9.06 15.81 -3.43
C SER A 103 10.34 15.76 -4.25
N VAL A 104 10.59 16.79 -5.06
CA VAL A 104 11.75 16.84 -5.96
C VAL A 104 13.01 17.03 -5.12
N GLU A 105 12.96 17.91 -4.12
CA GLU A 105 14.08 18.14 -3.22
C GLU A 105 14.40 16.90 -2.37
N LEU A 106 13.38 16.19 -1.87
CA LEU A 106 13.57 14.92 -1.16
C LEU A 106 14.24 13.87 -2.04
N HIS A 107 13.77 13.72 -3.28
CA HIS A 107 14.34 12.74 -4.21
C HIS A 107 15.76 13.12 -4.65
N ARG A 108 16.04 14.41 -4.81
CA ARG A 108 17.39 14.92 -5.08
C ARG A 108 18.35 14.58 -3.94
N ARG A 109 17.94 14.81 -2.68
CA ARG A 109 18.74 14.41 -1.50
C ARG A 109 18.95 12.91 -1.45
N LEU A 110 17.91 12.11 -1.71
CA LEU A 110 18.04 10.66 -1.73
C LEU A 110 19.02 10.20 -2.82
N SER A 111 18.99 10.83 -3.99
CA SER A 111 19.88 10.51 -5.11
C SER A 111 21.35 10.78 -4.79
N GLN A 112 21.64 11.73 -3.89
CA GLN A 112 23.02 12.04 -3.45
C GLN A 112 23.56 11.02 -2.45
N VAL A 113 22.70 10.47 -1.58
CA VAL A 113 23.12 9.55 -0.51
C VAL A 113 22.95 8.08 -0.88
N ASP A 114 21.94 7.76 -1.68
CA ASP A 114 21.54 6.40 -2.06
C ASP A 114 20.93 6.41 -3.48
N PRO A 115 21.78 6.50 -4.53
CA PRO A 115 21.33 6.58 -5.92
C PRO A 115 20.56 5.32 -6.34
N GLU A 116 20.88 4.17 -5.76
CA GLU A 116 20.20 2.91 -6.07
C GLU A 116 18.75 2.91 -5.55
N MET A 117 18.53 3.36 -4.32
CA MET A 117 17.18 3.51 -3.78
C MET A 117 16.40 4.60 -4.50
N ALA A 118 17.05 5.71 -4.86
CA ALA A 118 16.43 6.79 -5.63
C ALA A 118 15.94 6.32 -7.02
N ALA A 119 16.68 5.42 -7.70
CA ALA A 119 16.24 4.84 -8.97
C ALA A 119 15.02 3.90 -8.80
N LYS A 120 14.89 3.23 -7.65
CA LYS A 120 13.77 2.32 -7.34
C LYS A 120 12.50 3.06 -6.91
N LEU A 121 12.61 4.23 -6.30
CA LEU A 121 11.49 4.99 -5.74
C LEU A 121 11.07 6.14 -6.66
N HIS A 122 9.76 6.25 -6.90
CA HIS A 122 9.23 7.39 -7.65
C HIS A 122 9.38 8.69 -6.82
N PRO A 123 9.73 9.84 -7.41
CA PRO A 123 9.85 11.11 -6.67
C PRO A 123 8.60 11.50 -5.87
N ASN A 124 7.41 11.17 -6.40
CA ASN A 124 6.13 11.42 -5.74
C ASN A 124 5.85 10.49 -4.53
N ASP A 125 6.63 9.41 -4.32
CA ASP A 125 6.50 8.53 -3.15
C ASP A 125 7.15 9.17 -1.90
N LYS A 126 6.74 10.40 -1.55
CA LYS A 126 7.33 11.24 -0.49
C LYS A 126 7.60 10.46 0.80
N ARG A 127 6.63 9.68 1.27
CA ARG A 127 6.73 8.88 2.51
C ARG A 127 7.86 7.86 2.48
N LYS A 128 8.10 7.19 1.34
CA LYS A 128 9.16 6.18 1.20
C LYS A 128 10.52 6.82 1.02
N VAL A 129 10.58 7.93 0.27
CA VAL A 129 11.79 8.71 0.09
C VAL A 129 12.24 9.30 1.44
N ALA A 130 11.32 9.92 2.18
CA ALA A 130 11.56 10.43 3.52
C ALA A 130 12.01 9.33 4.49
N ARG A 131 11.39 8.13 4.46
CA ARG A 131 11.85 6.99 5.28
C ARG A 131 13.25 6.53 4.91
N SER A 132 13.61 6.53 3.63
CA SER A 132 14.95 6.10 3.19
C SER A 132 16.02 7.09 3.63
N LEU A 133 15.73 8.39 3.53
CA LEU A 133 16.58 9.46 4.07
C LEU A 133 16.70 9.36 5.59
N GLN A 134 15.59 9.16 6.31
CA GLN A 134 15.61 8.98 7.76
C GLN A 134 16.51 7.80 8.16
N VAL A 135 16.40 6.65 7.47
CA VAL A 135 17.26 5.49 7.73
C VAL A 135 18.74 5.85 7.54
N PHE A 136 19.08 6.58 6.48
CA PHE A 136 20.46 7.04 6.25
C PHE A 136 20.93 8.03 7.34
N GLU A 137 20.12 9.03 7.69
CA GLU A 137 20.45 10.02 8.74
C GLU A 137 20.67 9.36 10.11
N GLU A 138 19.89 8.33 10.45
CA GLU A 138 19.94 7.65 11.75
C GLU A 138 21.00 6.53 11.81
N THR A 139 21.32 5.89 10.69
CA THR A 139 22.26 4.75 10.67
C THR A 139 23.63 5.08 10.09
N GLY A 140 23.74 6.12 9.26
CA GLY A 140 24.91 6.45 8.45
C GLY A 140 25.11 5.53 7.23
N ILE A 141 24.25 4.54 7.01
CA ILE A 141 24.38 3.52 5.95
C ILE A 141 23.25 3.72 4.93
N PRO A 142 23.52 3.66 3.61
CA PRO A 142 22.48 3.71 2.59
C PRO A 142 21.39 2.66 2.82
N HIS A 143 20.13 3.01 2.53
CA HIS A 143 19.00 2.10 2.75
C HIS A 143 19.08 0.89 1.82
N SER A 144 19.49 1.08 0.57
CA SER A 144 19.77 0.00 -0.39
C SER A 144 20.75 -1.03 0.16
N GLU A 145 21.85 -0.57 0.76
CA GLU A 145 22.90 -1.40 1.34
C GLU A 145 22.38 -2.26 2.49
N ILE A 146 21.62 -1.68 3.43
CA ILE A 146 21.01 -2.46 4.53
C ILE A 146 20.08 -3.55 3.98
N LEU A 147 19.33 -3.27 2.92
CA LEU A 147 18.46 -4.27 2.30
C LEU A 147 19.25 -5.36 1.57
N HIS A 148 20.41 -5.06 0.99
CA HIS A 148 21.30 -6.08 0.41
C HIS A 148 21.87 -6.98 1.49
N GLN A 149 22.39 -6.40 2.57
CA GLN A 149 22.89 -7.16 3.72
C GLN A 149 21.82 -8.13 4.25
N GLN A 150 20.57 -7.67 4.38
CA GLN A 150 19.46 -8.55 4.77
C GLN A 150 19.20 -9.68 3.77
N GLN A 151 19.28 -9.40 2.47
CA GLN A 151 19.04 -10.41 1.42
C GLN A 151 20.15 -11.44 1.33
N GLU A 152 21.38 -11.05 1.67
CA GLU A 152 22.58 -11.90 1.67
C GLU A 152 22.76 -12.71 2.96
N GLU A 153 22.02 -12.40 4.03
CA GLU A 153 21.96 -13.25 5.22
C GLU A 153 21.56 -14.69 4.86
N GLU A 154 22.06 -15.67 5.61
CA GLU A 154 21.70 -17.08 5.40
C GLU A 154 20.19 -17.28 5.52
N GLY A 155 19.54 -17.82 4.48
CA GLY A 155 18.08 -17.89 4.40
C GLY A 155 17.39 -16.60 3.94
N GLY A 156 18.15 -15.58 3.53
CA GLY A 156 17.66 -14.37 2.86
C GLY A 156 17.20 -14.63 1.43
N GLY A 157 16.48 -13.67 0.86
CA GLY A 157 16.01 -13.74 -0.52
C GLY A 157 15.31 -12.46 -0.99
N PRO A 158 14.69 -12.44 -2.19
CA PRO A 158 14.12 -11.23 -2.78
C PRO A 158 13.01 -10.53 -1.98
N LEU A 159 12.49 -11.19 -0.94
CA LEU A 159 11.49 -10.64 -0.04
C LEU A 159 12.09 -9.95 1.19
N GLY A 160 13.32 -10.30 1.60
CA GLY A 160 13.99 -9.77 2.80
C GLY A 160 15.01 -10.76 3.35
N GLY A 161 15.36 -10.60 4.63
CA GLY A 161 16.17 -11.57 5.35
C GLY A 161 15.45 -12.87 5.71
N PRO A 162 16.06 -13.71 6.56
CA PRO A 162 15.59 -15.06 6.82
C PRO A 162 14.15 -15.12 7.32
N LEU A 163 13.51 -16.25 6.98
CA LEU A 163 12.19 -16.59 7.49
C LEU A 163 12.31 -16.86 9.00
N LYS A 164 11.52 -16.13 9.79
CA LYS A 164 11.50 -16.23 11.26
C LYS A 164 10.94 -17.57 11.74
N TYR A 165 10.06 -18.19 10.95
CA TYR A 165 9.38 -19.43 11.27
C TYR A 165 9.47 -20.40 10.08
N PRO A 166 10.50 -21.27 10.03
CA PRO A 166 10.74 -22.20 8.92
C PRO A 166 9.54 -23.09 8.59
N HIS A 167 8.84 -23.55 9.63
CA HIS A 167 7.61 -24.33 9.51
C HIS A 167 6.41 -23.40 9.54
N SER A 168 6.19 -22.67 8.45
CA SER A 168 4.99 -21.85 8.24
C SER A 168 4.18 -22.37 7.06
N CYS A 169 2.87 -22.21 7.12
CA CYS A 169 1.95 -22.52 6.02
C CYS A 169 1.02 -21.31 5.79
N ILE A 170 0.75 -20.99 4.53
CA ILE A 170 -0.15 -19.89 4.15
C ILE A 170 -1.39 -20.49 3.47
N LEU A 171 -2.55 -20.28 4.09
CA LEU A 171 -3.85 -20.54 3.45
C LEU A 171 -4.35 -19.25 2.81
N TRP A 172 -4.52 -19.25 1.50
CA TRP A 172 -5.02 -18.11 0.74
C TRP A 172 -6.42 -18.38 0.22
N LEU A 173 -7.41 -17.74 0.84
CA LEU A 173 -8.78 -17.78 0.35
C LEU A 173 -8.92 -16.85 -0.87
N HIS A 174 -9.36 -17.41 -2.00
CA HIS A 174 -9.58 -16.67 -3.24
C HIS A 174 -10.99 -16.87 -3.77
N ALA A 175 -11.57 -15.80 -4.31
CA ALA A 175 -12.87 -15.80 -4.96
C ALA A 175 -12.75 -15.18 -6.35
N ASP A 176 -13.67 -15.54 -7.23
CA ASP A 176 -13.92 -14.81 -8.46
C ASP A 176 -14.24 -13.34 -8.16
N GLN A 177 -13.73 -12.45 -9.01
CA GLN A 177 -13.82 -11.02 -8.76
C GLN A 177 -15.26 -10.50 -8.87
N ALA A 178 -16.08 -11.07 -9.75
CA ALA A 178 -17.47 -10.64 -9.92
C ALA A 178 -18.32 -11.07 -8.73
N ALA A 179 -18.17 -12.32 -8.27
CA ALA A 179 -18.83 -12.82 -7.06
C ALA A 179 -18.41 -12.01 -5.82
N LEU A 180 -17.10 -11.79 -5.64
CA LEU A 180 -16.57 -11.01 -4.53
C LEU A 180 -17.08 -9.55 -4.54
N ASP A 181 -17.15 -8.91 -5.71
CA ASP A 181 -17.64 -7.54 -5.82
C ASP A 181 -19.10 -7.41 -5.37
N GLN A 182 -19.94 -8.40 -5.64
CA GLN A 182 -21.34 -8.43 -5.18
C GLN A 182 -21.43 -8.60 -3.66
N TRP A 183 -20.66 -9.51 -3.08
CA TRP A 183 -20.65 -9.73 -1.63
C TRP A 183 -20.11 -8.54 -0.85
N LEU A 184 -19.09 -7.86 -1.38
CA LEU A 184 -18.55 -6.65 -0.76
C LEU A 184 -19.58 -5.51 -0.75
N GLU A 185 -20.41 -5.38 -1.80
CA GLU A 185 -21.50 -4.40 -1.79
C GLU A 185 -22.57 -4.75 -0.77
N LYS A 186 -23.06 -6.00 -0.79
CA LYS A 186 -24.04 -6.48 0.17
C LYS A 186 -23.55 -6.30 1.60
N ARG A 187 -22.27 -6.60 1.87
CA ARG A 187 -21.66 -6.39 3.19
C ARG A 187 -21.71 -4.93 3.62
N VAL A 188 -21.48 -3.98 2.72
CA VAL A 188 -21.59 -2.55 3.08
C VAL A 188 -23.04 -2.19 3.42
N ASP A 189 -24.02 -2.77 2.72
CA ASP A 189 -25.43 -2.57 3.03
C ASP A 189 -25.79 -3.18 4.41
N ASP A 190 -25.28 -4.38 4.71
CA ASP A 190 -25.43 -5.03 6.02
C ASP A 190 -24.77 -4.21 7.15
N MET A 191 -23.60 -3.60 6.90
CA MET A 191 -22.93 -2.70 7.84
C MET A 191 -23.78 -1.45 8.15
N LEU A 192 -24.43 -0.87 7.13
CA LEU A 192 -25.33 0.27 7.32
C LEU A 192 -26.54 -0.14 8.18
N ALA A 193 -27.14 -1.30 7.90
CA ALA A 193 -28.24 -1.83 8.71
C ALA A 193 -27.83 -2.14 10.16
N ALA A 194 -26.57 -2.50 10.39
CA ALA A 194 -26.01 -2.77 11.72
C ALA A 194 -25.69 -1.51 12.54
N GLY A 195 -25.84 -0.30 11.98
CA GLY A 195 -25.60 0.97 12.69
C GLY A 195 -24.22 1.60 12.42
N LEU A 196 -23.68 1.42 11.20
CA LEU A 196 -22.40 2.03 10.81
C LEU A 196 -22.41 3.57 10.98
N LEU A 197 -23.53 4.22 10.67
CA LEU A 197 -23.61 5.69 10.71
C LEU A 197 -23.53 6.20 12.15
N GLU A 198 -24.18 5.51 13.07
CA GLU A 198 -24.16 5.78 14.51
C GLU A 198 -22.73 5.63 15.05
N GLU A 199 -22.03 4.53 14.68
CA GLU A 199 -20.64 4.31 15.06
C GLU A 199 -19.71 5.43 14.56
N LEU A 200 -19.87 5.86 13.31
CA LEU A 200 -19.07 6.95 12.72
C LEU A 200 -19.38 8.30 13.37
N ARG A 201 -20.64 8.60 13.67
CA ARG A 201 -21.07 9.82 14.38
C ARG A 201 -20.49 9.89 15.78
N ASP A 202 -20.59 8.81 16.54
CA ASP A 202 -20.08 8.75 17.90
C ASP A 202 -18.56 8.86 17.95
N PHE A 203 -17.86 8.28 16.97
CA PHE A 203 -16.42 8.48 16.84
C PHE A 203 -16.08 9.92 16.45
N HIS A 204 -16.77 10.52 15.49
CA HIS A 204 -16.55 11.91 15.08
C HIS A 204 -16.79 12.89 16.23
N ARG A 205 -17.86 12.71 17.02
CA ARG A 205 -18.17 13.54 18.19
C ARG A 205 -17.07 13.46 19.24
N ARG A 206 -16.65 12.24 19.62
CA ARG A 206 -15.58 12.03 20.62
C ARG A 206 -14.26 12.64 20.15
N TYR A 207 -13.90 12.42 18.90
CA TYR A 207 -12.68 12.97 18.32
C TYR A 207 -12.67 14.51 18.32
N ASN A 208 -13.78 15.14 17.91
CA ASN A 208 -13.88 16.60 17.89
C ASN A 208 -13.84 17.20 19.31
N GLN A 209 -14.45 16.55 20.30
CA GLN A 209 -14.42 17.02 21.69
C GLN A 209 -13.00 17.09 22.27
N GLU A 210 -12.17 16.07 22.03
CA GLU A 210 -10.79 16.07 22.49
C GLU A 210 -9.88 16.98 21.64
N LYS A 211 -10.15 17.11 20.34
CA LYS A 211 -9.38 17.95 19.42
C LYS A 211 -9.63 19.45 19.53
N VAL A 212 -10.84 19.87 19.94
CA VAL A 212 -11.12 21.28 20.28
C VAL A 212 -10.25 21.74 21.45
N ALA A 213 -9.80 20.83 22.32
CA ALA A 213 -8.83 21.14 23.37
C ALA A 213 -7.37 21.29 22.84
N GLU A 214 -7.03 20.73 21.67
CA GLU A 214 -5.65 20.63 21.17
C GLU A 214 -5.37 21.39 19.84
N ASN A 215 -6.37 22.03 19.23
CA ASN A 215 -6.25 22.91 18.06
C ASN A 215 -5.46 22.33 16.86
N ARG A 216 -5.64 21.04 16.51
CA ARG A 216 -4.98 20.38 15.36
C ARG A 216 -5.93 19.54 14.51
N GLN A 217 -6.28 20.01 13.32
CA GLN A 217 -7.00 19.22 12.31
C GLN A 217 -6.03 18.41 11.45
N ASP A 218 -5.67 17.21 11.90
CA ASP A 218 -4.85 16.30 11.10
C ASP A 218 -5.59 15.00 10.79
N TYR A 219 -6.42 15.05 9.74
CA TYR A 219 -7.18 13.91 9.21
C TYR A 219 -6.31 12.95 8.38
N GLN A 220 -5.00 13.17 8.32
CA GLN A 220 -4.10 12.38 7.49
C GLN A 220 -3.48 11.19 8.21
N HIS A 221 -3.70 11.01 9.52
CA HIS A 221 -2.98 10.03 10.34
C HIS A 221 -3.90 9.05 11.10
N GLY A 222 -3.36 7.89 11.48
CA GLY A 222 -4.05 6.88 12.30
C GLY A 222 -5.34 6.33 11.69
N ILE A 223 -6.38 6.20 12.51
CA ILE A 223 -7.69 5.65 12.13
C ILE A 223 -8.37 6.44 11.01
N PHE A 224 -8.06 7.73 10.83
CA PHE A 224 -8.59 8.52 9.72
C PHE A 224 -8.11 8.03 8.36
N GLN A 225 -7.05 7.23 8.28
CA GLN A 225 -6.67 6.57 7.04
C GLN A 225 -7.50 5.34 6.70
N SER A 226 -8.32 4.83 7.63
CA SER A 226 -9.13 3.65 7.41
C SER A 226 -10.24 3.89 6.38
N ILE A 227 -10.56 2.83 5.64
CA ILE A 227 -11.70 2.81 4.71
C ILE A 227 -12.97 2.94 5.54
N GLY A 228 -13.82 3.90 5.16
CA GLY A 228 -15.10 4.17 5.79
C GLY A 228 -15.20 5.49 6.51
N PHE A 229 -14.11 6.04 7.04
CA PHE A 229 -14.21 7.36 7.69
C PHE A 229 -14.05 8.50 6.68
N LYS A 230 -13.06 8.40 5.78
CA LYS A 230 -12.78 9.43 4.77
C LYS A 230 -13.95 9.65 3.83
N GLU A 231 -14.63 8.57 3.48
CA GLU A 231 -15.75 8.58 2.54
C GLU A 231 -16.98 9.30 3.09
N PHE A 232 -17.16 9.31 4.42
CA PHE A 232 -18.28 9.98 5.10
C PHE A 232 -17.87 11.32 5.73
N HIS A 233 -16.63 11.76 5.55
CA HIS A 233 -16.12 12.99 6.19
C HIS A 233 -16.94 14.23 5.83
N GLU A 234 -17.24 14.44 4.54
CA GLU A 234 -18.07 15.55 4.08
C GLU A 234 -19.48 15.50 4.69
N TYR A 235 -20.05 14.31 4.84
CA TYR A 235 -21.35 14.11 5.46
C TYR A 235 -21.33 14.46 6.96
N LEU A 236 -20.31 13.97 7.70
CA LEU A 236 -20.19 14.16 9.15
C LEU A 236 -19.92 15.62 9.55
N ILE A 237 -19.24 16.41 8.72
CA ILE A 237 -18.98 17.84 9.00
C ILE A 237 -20.21 18.71 8.74
N ASN A 238 -20.98 18.40 7.70
CA ASN A 238 -22.15 19.18 7.29
C ASN A 238 -23.44 18.75 8.01
N GLU A 239 -23.36 17.77 8.90
CA GLU A 239 -24.49 17.30 9.69
C GLU A 239 -25.05 18.43 10.57
N GLY A 240 -26.34 18.75 10.38
CA GLY A 240 -27.03 19.86 11.06
C GLY A 240 -26.81 21.25 10.45
N ASN A 241 -25.90 21.40 9.48
CA ASN A 241 -25.56 22.68 8.84
C ASN A 241 -26.06 22.81 7.39
N CYS A 242 -26.68 21.78 6.83
CA CYS A 242 -27.17 21.75 5.46
C CYS A 242 -28.64 21.28 5.37
N SER A 243 -29.26 21.48 4.20
CA SER A 243 -30.64 21.03 3.96
C SER A 243 -30.75 19.50 4.02
N PRO A 244 -31.93 18.94 4.40
CA PRO A 244 -32.13 17.49 4.44
C PRO A 244 -31.81 16.78 3.12
N GLU A 245 -32.09 17.44 1.99
CA GLU A 245 -31.82 16.92 0.65
C GLU A 245 -30.31 16.84 0.39
N THR A 246 -29.58 17.88 0.76
CA THR A 246 -28.11 17.94 0.63
C THR A 246 -27.44 16.88 1.49
N SER A 247 -27.90 16.70 2.73
CA SER A 247 -27.42 15.68 3.66
C SER A 247 -27.63 14.27 3.09
N THR A 248 -28.81 14.00 2.52
CA THR A 248 -29.13 12.71 1.87
C THR A 248 -28.21 12.43 0.68
N LEU A 249 -27.95 13.45 -0.14
CA LEU A 249 -27.04 13.32 -1.29
C LEU A 249 -25.61 13.01 -0.86
N LEU A 250 -25.10 13.70 0.18
CA LEU A 250 -23.77 13.44 0.75
C LEU A 250 -23.66 12.03 1.34
N LEU A 251 -24.72 11.55 2.00
CA LEU A 251 -24.78 10.19 2.52
C LEU A 251 -24.68 9.16 1.39
N GLN A 252 -25.48 9.31 0.34
CA GLN A 252 -25.43 8.40 -0.82
C GLN A 252 -24.06 8.41 -1.51
N LYS A 253 -23.44 9.60 -1.64
CA LYS A 253 -22.09 9.76 -2.15
C LYS A 253 -21.07 9.00 -1.29
N GLY A 254 -21.17 9.10 0.04
CA GLY A 254 -20.31 8.38 0.99
C GLY A 254 -20.45 6.86 0.89
N ILE A 255 -21.69 6.35 0.77
CA ILE A 255 -21.96 4.92 0.61
C ILE A 255 -21.37 4.38 -0.71
N GLN A 256 -21.61 5.08 -1.82
CA GLN A 256 -21.04 4.75 -3.13
C GLN A 256 -19.52 4.73 -3.09
N ALA A 257 -18.90 5.75 -2.48
CA ALA A 257 -17.47 5.83 -2.30
C ALA A 257 -16.95 4.65 -1.46
N LEU A 258 -17.60 4.31 -0.34
CA LEU A 258 -17.25 3.18 0.53
C LEU A 258 -17.26 1.84 -0.22
N LYS A 259 -18.31 1.59 -1.01
CA LYS A 259 -18.41 0.39 -1.87
C LYS A 259 -17.23 0.34 -2.85
N GLN A 260 -16.94 1.44 -3.54
CA GLN A 260 -15.85 1.51 -4.51
C GLN A 260 -14.47 1.29 -3.87
N VAL A 261 -14.16 1.95 -2.75
CA VAL A 261 -12.85 1.81 -2.10
C VAL A 261 -12.66 0.41 -1.51
N THR A 262 -13.73 -0.21 -1.03
CA THR A 262 -13.72 -1.60 -0.55
C THR A 262 -13.35 -2.57 -1.67
N LYS A 263 -13.96 -2.45 -2.86
CA LYS A 263 -13.59 -3.26 -4.03
C LYS A 263 -12.15 -3.03 -4.47
N ARG A 264 -11.71 -1.76 -4.52
CA ARG A 264 -10.33 -1.41 -4.86
C ARG A 264 -9.33 -2.01 -3.86
N TYR A 265 -9.69 -2.04 -2.58
CA TYR A 265 -8.87 -2.62 -1.52
C TYR A 265 -8.73 -4.13 -1.70
N ALA A 266 -9.84 -4.86 -1.91
CA ALA A 266 -9.82 -6.30 -2.18
C ALA A 266 -8.94 -6.64 -3.40
N ARG A 267 -9.08 -5.90 -4.50
CA ARG A 267 -8.24 -6.05 -5.70
C ARG A 267 -6.76 -5.79 -5.40
N ARG A 268 -6.45 -4.79 -4.57
CA ARG A 268 -5.09 -4.49 -4.15
C ARG A 268 -4.50 -5.60 -3.29
N GLN A 269 -5.27 -6.19 -2.38
CA GLN A 269 -4.84 -7.33 -1.57
C GLN A 269 -4.52 -8.55 -2.45
N ASN A 270 -5.42 -8.91 -3.37
CA ASN A 270 -5.19 -10.00 -4.34
C ASN A 270 -3.95 -9.73 -5.20
N LYS A 271 -3.81 -8.51 -5.73
CA LYS A 271 -2.62 -8.11 -6.48
C LYS A 271 -1.34 -8.22 -5.64
N TRP A 272 -1.41 -7.89 -4.35
CA TRP A 272 -0.29 -7.99 -3.44
C TRP A 272 0.11 -9.45 -3.22
N VAL A 273 -0.82 -10.35 -2.87
CA VAL A 273 -0.54 -11.78 -2.64
C VAL A 273 0.06 -12.41 -3.90
N ARG A 274 -0.56 -12.18 -5.05
CA ARG A 274 -0.08 -12.73 -6.33
C ARG A 274 1.33 -12.25 -6.67
N ASN A 275 1.65 -10.97 -6.45
CA ASN A 275 2.97 -10.44 -6.79
C ASN A 275 4.05 -10.77 -5.76
N ARG A 276 3.71 -10.80 -4.46
CA ARG A 276 4.68 -10.94 -3.38
C ARG A 276 4.90 -12.39 -2.96
N PHE A 277 3.85 -13.20 -2.90
CA PHE A 277 3.94 -14.60 -2.46
C PHE A 277 3.98 -15.60 -3.62
N LEU A 278 3.23 -15.39 -4.71
CA LEU A 278 3.10 -16.40 -5.77
C LEU A 278 4.08 -16.21 -6.95
N ARG A 279 4.27 -14.98 -7.43
CA ARG A 279 5.14 -14.67 -8.57
C ARG A 279 6.62 -14.51 -8.21
N ARG A 280 6.92 -14.31 -6.94
CA ARG A 280 8.29 -14.23 -6.43
C ARG A 280 8.47 -15.24 -5.31
N PRO A 281 8.38 -16.54 -5.58
CA PRO A 281 8.81 -17.52 -4.61
C PRO A 281 10.33 -17.37 -4.52
N GLY A 282 10.81 -16.51 -3.62
CA GLY A 282 12.17 -16.67 -3.12
C GLY A 282 12.32 -18.09 -2.57
N PRO A 283 13.55 -18.60 -2.42
CA PRO A 283 13.78 -19.97 -1.94
C PRO A 283 13.08 -20.26 -0.60
N ASN A 284 12.81 -19.21 0.20
CA ASN A 284 12.32 -19.30 1.56
C ASN A 284 10.88 -18.77 1.72
N VAL A 285 10.06 -18.87 0.66
CA VAL A 285 8.63 -18.53 0.74
C VAL A 285 7.84 -19.72 1.27
N PRO A 286 7.07 -19.57 2.37
CA PRO A 286 6.20 -20.63 2.87
C PRO A 286 5.25 -21.15 1.78
N PRO A 287 4.92 -22.45 1.76
CA PRO A 287 3.96 -22.98 0.82
C PRO A 287 2.61 -22.26 0.96
N VAL A 288 2.08 -21.82 -0.19
CA VAL A 288 0.80 -21.12 -0.28
C VAL A 288 -0.24 -22.05 -0.89
N TYR A 289 -1.27 -22.40 -0.13
CA TYR A 289 -2.37 -23.22 -0.60
C TYR A 289 -3.58 -22.34 -0.89
N SER A 290 -4.12 -22.41 -2.10
CA SER A 290 -5.32 -21.66 -2.48
C SER A 290 -6.58 -22.43 -2.11
N LEU A 291 -7.52 -21.74 -1.48
CA LEU A 291 -8.86 -22.26 -1.18
C LEU A 291 -9.89 -21.42 -1.93
N GLU A 292 -10.71 -22.08 -2.73
CA GLU A 292 -11.69 -21.45 -3.62
C GLU A 292 -12.97 -21.17 -2.84
N VAL A 293 -13.40 -19.90 -2.78
CA VAL A 293 -14.53 -19.47 -1.95
C VAL A 293 -15.66 -18.81 -2.73
N SER A 294 -15.70 -18.90 -4.07
CA SER A 294 -16.72 -18.21 -4.90
C SER A 294 -18.12 -18.79 -4.78
N ASP A 295 -18.25 -20.05 -4.36
CA ASP A 295 -19.54 -20.67 -4.07
C ASP A 295 -19.64 -21.03 -2.58
N LEU A 296 -20.40 -20.21 -1.84
CA LEU A 296 -20.64 -20.42 -0.41
C LEU A 296 -21.43 -21.70 -0.12
N LEU A 297 -22.20 -22.24 -1.08
CA LEU A 297 -22.93 -23.49 -0.90
C LEU A 297 -21.99 -24.70 -0.87
N ARG A 298 -20.81 -24.57 -1.49
CA ARG A 298 -19.76 -25.60 -1.53
C ARG A 298 -18.62 -25.31 -0.56
N TRP A 299 -18.83 -24.44 0.43
CA TRP A 299 -17.82 -24.10 1.44
C TRP A 299 -17.19 -25.34 2.09
N GLU A 300 -18.02 -26.32 2.44
CA GLU A 300 -17.57 -27.55 3.10
C GLU A 300 -16.57 -28.33 2.23
N GLU A 301 -16.84 -28.43 0.94
CA GLU A 301 -16.07 -29.22 -0.03
C GLU A 301 -14.86 -28.46 -0.56
N ASN A 302 -15.01 -27.17 -0.88
CA ASN A 302 -13.97 -26.36 -1.51
C ASN A 302 -13.01 -25.71 -0.52
N VAL A 303 -13.43 -25.55 0.75
CA VAL A 303 -12.70 -24.76 1.74
C VAL A 303 -12.43 -25.55 3.01
N LEU A 304 -13.46 -26.02 3.72
CA LEU A 304 -13.27 -26.57 5.05
C LEU A 304 -12.49 -27.89 5.01
N LYS A 305 -12.94 -28.88 4.23
CA LYS A 305 -12.26 -30.18 4.12
C LYS A 305 -10.82 -30.03 3.63
N PRO A 306 -10.52 -29.33 2.51
CA PRO A 306 -9.15 -29.16 2.07
C PRO A 306 -8.28 -28.40 3.07
N ALA A 307 -8.82 -27.37 3.74
CA ALA A 307 -8.08 -26.64 4.76
C ALA A 307 -7.70 -27.53 5.95
N LEU A 308 -8.63 -28.37 6.42
CA LEU A 308 -8.38 -29.31 7.52
C LEU A 308 -7.34 -30.35 7.12
N GLU A 309 -7.43 -30.92 5.92
CA GLU A 309 -6.44 -31.88 5.40
C GLU A 309 -5.03 -31.27 5.31
N ILE A 310 -4.93 -30.02 4.82
CA ILE A 310 -3.66 -29.29 4.74
C ILE A 310 -3.10 -29.04 6.14
N VAL A 311 -3.94 -28.57 7.07
CA VAL A 311 -3.52 -28.27 8.45
C VAL A 311 -3.13 -29.55 9.19
N GLU A 312 -3.87 -30.64 9.03
CA GLU A 312 -3.55 -31.92 9.66
C GLU A 312 -2.22 -32.49 9.13
N SER A 313 -2.03 -32.49 7.81
CA SER A 313 -0.76 -32.91 7.18
C SER A 313 0.41 -32.05 7.68
N PHE A 314 0.21 -30.73 7.76
CA PHE A 314 1.19 -29.79 8.27
C PHE A 314 1.56 -30.04 9.75
N ILE A 315 0.57 -30.34 10.59
CA ILE A 315 0.80 -30.68 12.01
C ILE A 315 1.57 -32.00 12.15
N GLN A 316 1.29 -32.97 11.28
CA GLN A 316 1.96 -34.27 11.27
C GLN A 316 3.35 -34.24 10.63
N GLY A 317 3.72 -33.15 9.94
CA GLY A 317 4.99 -33.01 9.21
C GLY A 317 5.00 -33.75 7.86
N HIS A 318 3.83 -34.10 7.32
CA HIS A 318 3.68 -34.70 6.01
C HIS A 318 3.41 -33.64 4.93
N GLU A 319 3.78 -33.95 3.68
CA GLU A 319 3.35 -33.13 2.56
C GLU A 319 1.84 -33.33 2.31
N PRO A 320 1.05 -32.25 2.27
CA PRO A 320 -0.38 -32.37 2.01
C PRO A 320 -0.64 -32.86 0.59
N PRO A 321 -1.78 -33.53 0.34
CA PRO A 321 -2.13 -34.07 -0.98
C PRO A 321 -2.35 -32.98 -2.04
N VAL A 322 -2.59 -31.74 -1.61
CA VAL A 322 -2.78 -30.58 -2.49
C VAL A 322 -1.44 -29.90 -2.74
N GLU A 323 -1.10 -29.64 -4.00
CA GLU A 323 0.13 -28.91 -4.33
C GLU A 323 0.02 -27.41 -4.00
N PRO A 324 1.10 -26.78 -3.48
CA PRO A 324 1.16 -25.34 -3.31
C PRO A 324 1.03 -24.59 -4.64
N VAL A 325 0.31 -23.48 -4.64
CA VAL A 325 0.15 -22.65 -5.83
C VAL A 325 1.46 -21.96 -6.18
N LYS A 326 1.92 -22.17 -7.41
CA LYS A 326 3.03 -21.44 -8.00
C LYS A 326 2.51 -20.66 -9.21
N MET A 327 2.96 -19.41 -9.35
CA MET A 327 2.69 -18.63 -10.57
C MET A 327 3.98 -18.45 -11.34
N GLU A 328 3.93 -18.77 -12.64
CA GLU A 328 5.03 -18.46 -13.55
C GLU A 328 5.33 -16.95 -13.55
N TYR A 329 6.62 -16.64 -13.53
CA TYR A 329 7.13 -15.28 -13.53
C TYR A 329 8.13 -15.11 -14.65
N ASP A 330 7.92 -14.06 -15.45
CA ASP A 330 8.88 -13.66 -16.46
C ASP A 330 10.09 -13.00 -15.79
N VAL A 331 11.20 -13.75 -15.75
CA VAL A 331 12.48 -13.34 -15.15
C VAL A 331 13.04 -12.09 -15.85
N ASN A 332 12.65 -11.84 -17.11
CA ASN A 332 13.16 -10.74 -17.91
C ASN A 332 12.41 -9.41 -17.73
N GLU A 333 11.28 -9.38 -17.00
CA GLU A 333 10.52 -8.16 -16.77
C GLU A 333 11.21 -7.28 -15.70
N ASN A 334 12.00 -6.28 -16.13
CA ASN A 334 12.61 -5.33 -15.21
C ASN A 334 11.58 -4.26 -14.75
N LYS A 335 10.99 -4.51 -13.57
CA LYS A 335 10.04 -3.60 -12.91
C LYS A 335 10.69 -2.40 -12.21
N ARG A 336 12.01 -2.32 -12.22
CA ARG A 336 12.79 -1.29 -11.50
C ARG A 336 13.56 -0.37 -12.46
N SER A 337 13.39 -0.53 -13.78
CA SER A 337 14.04 0.35 -14.75
C SER A 337 13.50 1.77 -14.59
N HIS A 338 14.39 2.75 -14.47
CA HIS A 338 14.02 4.15 -14.32
C HIS A 338 14.16 4.86 -15.66
N ARG A 339 13.05 5.37 -16.22
CA ARG A 339 13.03 6.06 -17.52
C ARG A 339 12.27 7.37 -17.40
N VAL A 340 12.80 8.42 -18.03
CA VAL A 340 12.15 9.74 -18.09
C VAL A 340 11.66 9.97 -19.51
N CYS A 341 10.39 10.33 -19.64
CA CYS A 341 9.82 10.74 -20.92
C CYS A 341 9.89 12.26 -21.04
N GLU A 342 10.87 12.77 -21.79
CA GLU A 342 11.06 14.21 -22.04
C GLU A 342 9.84 14.86 -22.71
N LEU A 343 9.08 14.08 -23.52
CA LEU A 343 7.88 14.55 -24.20
C LEU A 343 6.70 14.87 -23.28
N CYS A 344 6.60 14.11 -22.18
CA CYS A 344 5.50 14.20 -21.25
C CYS A 344 5.92 14.77 -19.89
N ASP A 345 7.22 15.01 -19.71
CA ASP A 345 7.86 15.36 -18.45
C ASP A 345 7.41 14.44 -17.29
N ARG A 346 7.55 13.13 -17.53
CA ARG A 346 7.11 12.09 -16.58
C ARG A 346 8.18 11.05 -16.35
N VAL A 347 8.40 10.76 -15.08
CA VAL A 347 9.20 9.62 -14.62
C VAL A 347 8.33 8.36 -14.67
N ILE A 348 8.89 7.28 -15.22
CA ILE A 348 8.22 5.99 -15.37
C ILE A 348 9.16 4.90 -14.90
N ILE A 349 8.67 4.08 -13.97
CA ILE A 349 9.42 2.97 -13.40
C ILE A 349 8.86 1.66 -13.93
N GLY A 350 9.71 0.85 -14.54
CA GLY A 350 9.38 -0.45 -15.12
C GLY A 350 9.29 -0.44 -16.64
N ASP A 351 9.85 -1.46 -17.28
CA ASP A 351 9.91 -1.56 -18.74
C ASP A 351 8.52 -1.76 -19.36
N ARG A 352 7.65 -2.49 -18.67
CA ARG A 352 6.26 -2.69 -19.11
C ARG A 352 5.46 -1.40 -19.03
N GLU A 353 5.59 -0.66 -17.94
CA GLU A 353 4.95 0.63 -17.74
C GLU A 353 5.45 1.65 -18.78
N TRP A 354 6.74 1.62 -19.10
CA TRP A 354 7.32 2.41 -20.19
C TRP A 354 6.72 2.06 -21.55
N ALA A 355 6.68 0.77 -21.89
CA ALA A 355 6.09 0.30 -23.15
C ALA A 355 4.57 0.58 -23.25
N ALA A 356 3.86 0.62 -22.12
CA ALA A 356 2.47 1.04 -22.07
C ALA A 356 2.32 2.56 -22.25
N HIS A 357 3.22 3.35 -21.65
CA HIS A 357 3.22 4.80 -21.77
C HIS A 357 3.50 5.27 -23.19
N THR A 358 4.52 4.72 -23.86
CA THR A 358 4.86 5.10 -25.24
C THR A 358 3.72 4.83 -26.23
N ARG A 359 2.87 3.85 -25.94
CA ARG A 359 1.64 3.53 -26.70
C ARG A 359 0.39 4.26 -26.21
N SER A 360 0.48 5.07 -25.15
CA SER A 360 -0.67 5.74 -24.57
C SER A 360 -1.17 6.90 -25.43
N LYS A 361 -2.49 7.14 -25.42
CA LYS A 361 -3.11 8.27 -26.14
C LYS A 361 -2.50 9.62 -25.75
N SER A 362 -2.16 9.79 -24.47
CA SER A 362 -1.53 11.01 -23.96
C SER A 362 -0.14 11.21 -24.56
N HIS A 363 0.71 10.18 -24.56
CA HIS A 363 2.05 10.28 -25.14
C HIS A 363 1.99 10.55 -26.66
N LEU A 364 1.13 9.83 -27.37
CA LEU A 364 0.94 10.02 -28.82
C LEU A 364 0.41 11.44 -29.15
N TYR A 365 -0.43 12.02 -28.30
CA TYR A 365 -0.87 13.41 -28.43
C TYR A 365 0.30 14.39 -28.29
N HIS A 366 1.13 14.26 -27.26
CA HIS A 366 2.31 15.12 -27.06
C HIS A 366 3.32 14.95 -28.21
N LEU A 367 3.56 13.73 -28.68
CA LEU A 367 4.40 13.44 -29.84
C LEU A 367 3.88 14.16 -31.10
N LYS A 368 2.56 14.09 -31.36
CA LYS A 368 1.94 14.77 -32.51
C LYS A 368 2.00 16.28 -32.37
N LYS A 369 1.82 16.83 -31.17
CA LYS A 369 1.95 18.27 -30.89
C LYS A 369 3.36 18.76 -31.15
N ARG A 370 4.39 18.05 -30.67
CA ARG A 370 5.80 18.40 -30.88
C ARG A 370 6.17 18.38 -32.36
N ARG A 371 5.79 17.32 -33.10
CA ARG A 371 6.02 17.24 -34.56
C ARG A 371 5.38 18.38 -35.33
N LYS A 372 4.20 18.85 -34.93
CA LYS A 372 3.55 20.03 -35.55
C LYS A 372 4.31 21.32 -35.27
N LEU A 373 4.82 21.51 -34.05
CA LEU A 373 5.62 22.68 -33.69
C LEU A 373 6.97 22.68 -34.42
N GLU A 374 7.63 21.53 -34.51
CA GLU A 374 8.87 21.36 -35.27
C GLU A 374 8.66 21.62 -36.78
N ALA A 375 7.54 21.16 -37.35
CA ALA A 375 7.19 21.43 -38.74
C ALA A 375 6.90 22.92 -38.99
N ALA A 376 6.20 23.59 -38.06
CA ALA A 376 5.92 25.03 -38.16
C ALA A 376 7.18 25.91 -37.98
N GLY A 377 8.12 25.48 -37.12
CA GLY A 377 9.41 26.16 -36.96
C GLY A 377 10.29 26.05 -38.21
N ARG A 378 10.32 24.88 -38.86
CA ARG A 378 11.07 24.69 -40.11
C ARG A 378 10.54 25.52 -41.27
N THR A 379 9.22 25.70 -41.37
CA THR A 379 8.63 26.59 -42.40
C THR A 379 8.98 28.06 -42.16
N ALA A 380 9.10 28.49 -40.91
CA ALA A 380 9.49 29.86 -40.57
C ALA A 380 11.00 30.13 -40.81
N GLU A 381 11.86 29.13 -40.63
CA GLU A 381 13.30 29.25 -40.96
C GLU A 381 13.55 29.32 -42.47
N THR A 382 12.76 28.63 -43.30
CA THR A 382 12.87 28.72 -44.77
C THR A 382 12.35 30.03 -45.37
N GLU A 383 11.46 30.77 -44.69
CA GLU A 383 11.00 32.09 -45.15
C GLU A 383 11.92 33.25 -44.71
N GLY A 384 12.84 33.01 -43.76
CA GLY A 384 13.80 34.01 -43.28
C GLY A 384 15.09 34.16 -44.12
N ASP A 385 15.35 33.23 -45.05
CA ASP A 385 16.59 33.18 -45.84
C ASP A 385 16.41 33.68 -47.30
N SER A 386 15.22 34.17 -47.67
CA SER A 386 14.91 34.69 -49.01
C SER A 386 14.74 36.22 -49.05
N GLY A 387 15.55 36.95 -48.27
CA GLY A 387 15.46 38.40 -48.12
C GLY A 387 16.81 39.12 -48.22
N GLY A 388 17.59 38.86 -49.27
CA GLY A 388 18.86 39.56 -49.47
C GLY A 388 19.45 39.40 -50.87
N ALA A 389 19.06 40.29 -51.79
CA ALA A 389 19.92 40.91 -52.80
C ALA A 389 19.06 41.64 -53.84
N GLU A 390 19.14 42.97 -53.88
CA GLU A 390 19.24 43.76 -55.12
C GLU A 390 19.45 45.25 -54.76
N THR A 391 20.70 45.68 -54.80
CA THR A 391 21.11 47.09 -54.94
C THR A 391 21.45 47.34 -56.41
N PRO A 392 20.86 48.34 -57.10
CA PRO A 392 21.23 48.67 -58.46
C PRO A 392 22.45 49.60 -58.49
N GLY A 393 23.44 49.25 -59.32
CA GLY A 393 24.62 50.06 -59.58
C GLY A 393 24.31 51.25 -60.48
N GLU A 394 24.80 52.41 -60.08
CA GLU A 394 24.97 53.60 -60.92
C GLU A 394 26.25 53.45 -61.75
N ASP A 395 26.18 53.68 -63.06
CA ASP A 395 27.29 54.27 -63.80
C ASP A 395 26.80 55.08 -65.02
N SER A 396 26.92 56.40 -64.88
CA SER A 396 27.42 57.40 -65.84
C SER A 396 27.14 57.27 -67.35
N SER A 397 26.48 58.26 -67.97
CA SER A 397 27.16 59.36 -68.71
C SER A 397 26.26 60.13 -69.71
N VAL A 398 26.46 61.47 -69.68
CA VAL A 398 26.06 62.59 -70.57
C VAL A 398 24.61 63.07 -70.57
#